data_AF-A0A2H3JMW0-F1
#
_entry.id   AF-A0A2H3JMW0-F1
#
_cell.length_a   1.000
_cell.length_b   1.000
_cell.length_c   1.000
_cell.angle_alpha   90.00
_cell.angle_beta   90.00
_cell.angle_gamma   90.00
#
_symmetry.space_group_name_H-M   'P 1'
#
loop_
_entity.id
_entity.type
_entity.pdbx_description
1 polymer ?
#
loop_
_entity_poly.entity_id
_entity_poly.type
_entity_poly.pdbx_seq_one_letter_code
_entity_poly.pdbx_strand_id
1 'polypeptide(L)'
;QLTFGAIPWPMFSTPLMVEDITPARVAMFILSPMHSEAQSRKDKIRAALKRWHPDRFGRLLVRVEEHDRESVTEGVGVVVRCLNNLLAR
;
A
#
# COMPACT_ATOMS: atom_id res chain seq x y z
N GLN A 1 -19.15 -4.35 4.91
CA GLN A 1 -18.45 -3.88 3.70
C GLN A 1 -17.15 -3.21 4.12
N LEU A 2 -16.17 -3.08 3.21
CA LEU A 2 -14.88 -2.42 3.51
C LEU A 2 -14.94 -0.95 3.08
N THR A 3 -14.43 -0.06 3.90
CA THR A 3 -14.24 1.36 3.59
C THR A 3 -12.77 1.67 3.33
N PHE A 4 -12.47 2.87 2.83
CA PHE A 4 -11.11 3.34 2.60
C PHE A 4 -10.23 3.20 3.85
N GLY A 5 -10.73 3.63 5.01
CA GLY A 5 -10.02 3.54 6.29
C GLY A 5 -9.88 2.11 6.85
N ALA A 6 -10.67 1.16 6.35
CA ALA A 6 -10.57 -0.25 6.74
C ALA A 6 -9.46 -0.99 5.98
N ILE A 7 -8.95 -0.43 4.88
CA ILE A 7 -7.83 -1.00 4.14
C ILE A 7 -6.56 -0.88 5.00
N PRO A 8 -5.79 -1.97 5.19
CA PRO A 8 -4.55 -1.94 5.96
C PRO A 8 -3.42 -1.32 5.12
N TRP A 9 -3.51 -0.01 4.87
CA TRP A 9 -2.50 0.76 4.14
C TRP A 9 -1.11 0.54 4.73
N PRO A 10 -0.04 0.51 3.91
CA PRO A 10 1.31 0.21 4.39
C PRO A 10 1.91 1.47 5.04
N MET A 11 1.29 1.92 6.12
CA MET A 11 1.60 3.12 6.89
C MET A 11 1.31 2.84 8.37
N PHE A 12 2.00 3.53 9.28
CA PHE A 12 1.79 3.35 10.72
C PHE A 12 0.48 3.93 11.24
N SER A 13 -0.12 4.86 10.51
CA SER A 13 -1.39 5.49 10.82
C SER A 13 -2.33 5.32 9.64
N THR A 14 -3.59 5.01 9.91
CA THR A 14 -4.63 4.93 8.88
C THR A 14 -4.83 6.30 8.21
N PRO A 15 -4.71 6.40 6.88
CA PRO A 15 -5.02 7.62 6.15
C PRO A 15 -6.52 7.92 6.18
N LEU A 16 -6.87 9.21 6.15
CA LEU A 16 -8.25 9.66 6.02
C LEU A 16 -8.62 9.87 4.55
N MET A 17 -7.64 10.20 3.71
CA MET A 17 -7.81 10.40 2.27
C MET A 17 -6.59 9.95 1.47
N VAL A 18 -6.69 9.96 0.14
CA VAL A 18 -5.64 9.43 -0.75
C VAL A 18 -4.33 10.22 -0.61
N GLU A 19 -4.43 11.53 -0.43
CA GLU A 19 -3.33 12.48 -0.32
C GLU A 19 -2.46 12.21 0.93
N ASP A 20 -3.02 11.57 1.96
CA ASP A 20 -2.27 11.13 3.13
C ASP A 20 -1.27 10.02 2.81
N ILE A 21 -1.49 9.27 1.71
CA ILE A 21 -0.64 8.17 1.27
C ILE A 21 0.57 8.75 0.52
N THR A 22 1.63 9.07 1.25
CA THR A 22 2.84 9.66 0.66
C THR A 22 3.98 8.64 0.49
N PRO A 23 4.89 8.84 -0.48
CA PRO A 23 6.06 7.97 -0.64
C PRO A 23 6.90 7.85 0.62
N ALA A 24 7.03 8.92 1.39
CA ALA A 24 7.79 8.93 2.64
C ALA A 24 7.16 8.01 3.71
N ARG A 25 5.84 8.10 3.90
CA ARG A 25 5.12 7.27 4.89
C ARG A 25 5.11 5.80 4.51
N VAL A 26 4.91 5.50 3.22
CA VAL A 26 4.98 4.13 2.69
C VAL A 26 6.39 3.55 2.85
N ALA A 27 7.43 4.32 2.49
CA ALA A 27 8.82 3.89 2.63
C ALA A 27 9.18 3.62 4.09
N MET A 28 8.79 4.51 5.00
CA MET A 28 9.04 4.39 6.44
C MET A 28 8.46 3.09 7.01
N PHE A 29 7.25 2.71 6.60
CA PHE A 29 6.62 1.47 7.04
C PHE A 29 7.31 0.23 6.44
N ILE A 30 7.46 0.20 5.10
CA ILE A 30 7.96 -0.99 4.39
C ILE A 30 9.42 -1.29 4.73
N LEU A 31 10.23 -0.24 4.89
CA LEU A 31 11.67 -0.34 5.17
C LEU A 31 12.00 -0.34 6.66
N SER A 32 11.00 -0.25 7.54
CA SER A 32 11.20 -0.31 8.99
C SER A 32 12.05 -1.53 9.36
N PRO A 33 13.04 -1.39 10.27
CA PRO A 33 13.83 -2.51 10.74
C PRO A 33 12.94 -3.57 11.40
N MET A 34 11.90 -3.17 12.13
CA MET A 34 10.93 -4.03 12.81
C MET A 34 9.97 -4.76 11.84
N HIS A 35 9.93 -4.35 10.57
CA HIS A 35 9.09 -4.98 9.56
C HIS A 35 9.90 -6.03 8.80
N SER A 36 9.59 -7.32 8.98
CA SER A 36 10.26 -8.42 8.28
C SER A 36 11.78 -8.42 8.50
N GLU A 37 12.22 -8.46 9.76
CA GLU A 37 13.60 -8.28 10.23
C GLU A 37 14.66 -9.10 9.46
N ALA A 38 14.32 -10.31 9.01
CA ALA A 38 15.23 -11.19 8.27
C ALA A 38 15.33 -10.90 6.76
N GLN A 39 14.57 -9.95 6.22
CA GLN A 39 14.51 -9.67 4.78
C GLN A 39 15.39 -8.50 4.36
N SER A 40 16.05 -8.63 3.21
CA SER A 40 16.75 -7.50 2.60
C SER A 40 15.75 -6.39 2.22
N ARG A 41 16.23 -5.15 2.12
CA ARG A 41 15.44 -4.01 1.59
C ARG A 41 14.72 -4.37 0.28
N LYS A 42 15.43 -5.03 -0.64
CA LYS A 42 14.90 -5.41 -1.96
C LYS A 42 13.78 -6.43 -1.84
N ASP A 43 13.90 -7.39 -0.92
CA ASP A 43 12.91 -8.44 -0.72
C ASP A 43 11.65 -7.90 -0.03
N LYS A 44 11.79 -7.00 0.95
CA LYS A 44 10.66 -6.28 1.56
C LYS A 44 9.83 -5.54 0.50
N ILE A 45 10.50 -4.80 -0.39
CA ILE A 45 9.83 -4.05 -1.47
C ILE A 45 9.12 -5.00 -2.45
N ARG A 46 9.79 -6.07 -2.90
CA ARG A 46 9.18 -7.05 -3.83
C ARG A 46 7.99 -7.78 -3.20
N ALA A 47 8.07 -8.14 -1.93
CA ALA A 47 6.97 -8.75 -1.19
C ALA A 47 5.77 -7.79 -1.10
N ALA A 48 6.04 -6.51 -0.84
CA ALA A 48 5.02 -5.46 -0.84
C ALA A 48 4.39 -5.30 -2.24
N LEU A 49 5.17 -5.23 -3.31
CA LEU A 49 4.66 -5.14 -4.69
C LEU A 49 3.73 -6.32 -5.02
N LYS A 50 4.10 -7.55 -4.64
CA LYS A 50 3.23 -8.72 -4.80
C LYS A 50 1.92 -8.58 -4.01
N ARG A 51 1.94 -7.96 -2.84
CA ARG A 51 0.74 -7.77 -1.98
C ARG A 51 -0.19 -6.69 -2.54
N TRP A 52 0.37 -5.59 -3.02
CA TRP A 52 -0.35 -4.42 -3.52
C TRP A 52 -0.59 -4.46 -5.03
N HIS A 53 -0.25 -5.56 -5.71
CA HIS A 53 -0.47 -5.72 -7.15
C HIS A 53 -1.97 -5.63 -7.49
N PRO A 54 -2.35 -4.91 -8.57
CA PRO A 54 -3.74 -4.76 -9.00
C PRO A 54 -4.51 -6.08 -9.11
N ASP A 55 -3.90 -7.13 -9.68
CA ASP A 55 -4.56 -8.45 -9.81
C ASP A 55 -5.00 -9.06 -8.49
N ARG A 56 -4.23 -8.85 -7.41
CA ARG A 56 -4.60 -9.35 -6.08
C ARG A 56 -5.60 -8.41 -5.41
N PHE A 57 -5.42 -7.12 -5.58
CA PHE A 57 -6.25 -6.11 -4.94
C PHE A 57 -7.63 -5.97 -5.61
N GLY A 58 -7.76 -6.26 -6.90
CA GLY A 58 -9.03 -6.24 -7.63
C GLY A 58 -10.11 -7.12 -6.99
N ARG A 59 -9.72 -8.27 -6.41
CA ARG A 59 -10.64 -9.14 -5.65
C ARG A 59 -11.14 -8.48 -4.36
N LEU A 60 -10.35 -7.59 -3.76
CA LEU A 60 -10.74 -6.85 -2.56
C LEU A 60 -11.66 -5.67 -2.90
N LEU A 61 -11.45 -5.01 -4.04
CA LEU A 61 -12.27 -3.88 -4.51
C LEU A 61 -13.76 -4.23 -4.63
N VAL A 62 -14.09 -5.48 -4.99
CA VAL A 62 -15.49 -5.95 -5.04
C VAL A 62 -16.18 -5.85 -3.68
N ARG A 63 -15.42 -5.91 -2.58
CA ARG A 63 -15.91 -5.84 -1.20
C ARG A 63 -15.87 -4.42 -0.62
N VAL A 64 -15.29 -3.46 -1.34
CA VAL A 64 -15.22 -2.05 -0.97
C VAL A 64 -16.53 -1.38 -1.34
N GLU A 65 -17.01 -0.52 -0.44
CA GLU A 65 -18.18 0.34 -0.68
C GLU A 65 -18.02 1.14 -1.97
N GLU A 66 -19.10 1.29 -2.74
CA GLU A 66 -19.06 1.96 -4.05
C GLU A 66 -18.40 3.34 -3.97
N HIS A 67 -18.78 4.13 -2.96
CA HIS A 67 -18.28 5.49 -2.77
C HIS A 67 -16.77 5.56 -2.44
N ASP A 68 -16.19 4.47 -1.94
CA ASP A 68 -14.76 4.40 -1.58
C ASP A 68 -13.91 3.69 -2.65
N ARG A 69 -14.52 3.04 -3.65
CA ARG A 69 -13.77 2.23 -4.64
C ARG A 69 -12.76 3.05 -5.43
N GLU A 70 -13.12 4.28 -5.80
CA GLU A 70 -12.23 5.16 -6.55
C GLU A 70 -11.02 5.56 -5.70
N SER A 71 -11.25 6.08 -4.49
CA SER A 71 -10.18 6.46 -3.56
C SER A 71 -9.28 5.27 -3.19
N VAL A 72 -9.85 4.09 -2.98
CA VAL A 72 -9.06 2.88 -2.73
C VAL A 72 -8.23 2.50 -3.96
N THR A 73 -8.80 2.54 -5.16
CA THR A 73 -8.06 2.24 -6.40
C THR A 73 -6.90 3.20 -6.60
N GLU A 74 -7.14 4.49 -6.39
CA GLU A 74 -6.12 5.53 -6.49
C GLU A 74 -5.00 5.33 -5.46
N GLY A 75 -5.36 5.11 -4.19
CA GLY A 75 -4.41 4.86 -3.11
C GLY A 75 -3.52 3.65 -3.37
N VAL A 76 -4.08 2.56 -3.90
CA VAL A 76 -3.30 1.38 -4.33
C VAL A 76 -2.31 1.75 -5.44
N GLY A 77 -2.76 2.55 -6.41
CA GLY A 77 -1.89 3.08 -7.46
C GLY A 77 -0.73 3.91 -6.91
N VAL A 78 -1.00 4.77 -5.91
CA VAL A 78 0.05 5.55 -5.22
C VAL A 78 1.05 4.62 -4.54
N VAL A 79 0.59 3.63 -3.77
CA VAL A 79 1.46 2.64 -3.10
C VAL A 79 2.35 1.92 -4.11
N VAL A 80 1.79 1.39 -5.20
CA VAL A 80 2.55 0.65 -6.22
C VAL A 80 3.62 1.54 -6.88
N ARG A 81 3.28 2.78 -7.22
CA ARG A 81 4.26 3.76 -7.75
C ARG A 81 5.39 4.02 -6.75
N CYS A 82 5.07 4.21 -5.47
CA CYS A 82 6.06 4.41 -4.42
C CYS A 82 7.01 3.21 -4.33
N LEU A 83 6.48 1.99 -4.31
CA LEU A 83 7.27 0.77 -4.20
C LEU A 83 8.18 0.55 -5.43
N ASN A 84 7.69 0.82 -6.64
CA ASN A 84 8.51 0.76 -7.86
C ASN A 84 9.65 1.78 -7.83
N ASN A 85 9.38 3.02 -7.40
CA ASN A 85 10.40 4.05 -7.23
C ASN A 85 11.46 3.67 -6.18
N LEU A 86 11.05 2.99 -5.10
CA LEU A 86 11.98 2.45 -4.11
C LEU A 86 12.84 1.32 -4.67
N LEU A 87 12.30 0.49 -5.56
CA LEU A 87 13.02 -0.63 -6.16
C LEU A 87 14.03 -0.20 -7.23
N ALA A 88 13.74 0.89 -7.95
CA ALA A 88 14.61 1.47 -8.97
C ALA A 88 15.85 2.19 -8.39
N ARG A 89 15.86 2.44 -7.07
CA ARG A 89 16.99 2.98 -6.30
C ARG A 89 17.78 1.88 -5.64
#